data_AF-A0A292Y885-F1
#
_entry.id   AF-A0A292Y885-F1
#
_cell.length_a   1.000
_cell.length_b   1.000
_cell.length_c   1.000
_cell.angle_alpha   90.00
_cell.angle_beta   90.00
_cell.angle_gamma   90.00
#
_symmetry.space_group_name_H-M   'P 1'
#
loop_
_entity.id
_entity.type
_entity.pdbx_description
1 polymer ?
#
loop_
_entity_poly.entity_id
_entity_poly.type
_entity_poly.pdbx_seq_one_letter_code
_entity_poly.pdbx_strand_id
1 'polypeptide(L)'
;MLTLKRHKQFIKDFNKIKITDTQFQKFINYISLLLNNKELPAEARDHFLTGEWSDTREFHVGGDLLVIYIKTDKDLILIRIGTHSQLFK
;
A
#
# COMPACT_ATOMS: atom_id res chain seq x y z
N MET A 1 -11.24 -6.94 13.28
CA MET A 1 -10.87 -6.64 11.88
C MET A 1 -10.62 -5.16 11.79
N LEU A 2 -9.53 -4.73 11.16
CA LEU A 2 -9.22 -3.30 11.04
C LEU A 2 -10.25 -2.60 10.13
N THR A 3 -10.43 -1.30 10.32
CA THR A 3 -11.22 -0.47 9.40
C THR A 3 -10.34 0.00 8.25
N LEU A 4 -10.74 -0.28 7.01
CA LEU A 4 -10.04 0.21 5.83
C LEU A 4 -10.38 1.68 5.59
N LYS A 5 -9.35 2.53 5.56
CA LYS A 5 -9.45 3.96 5.21
C LYS A 5 -8.58 4.27 4.01
N ARG A 6 -9.01 5.23 3.20
CA ARG A 6 -8.28 5.70 2.03
C ARG A 6 -8.06 7.21 2.15
N HIS A 7 -6.81 7.63 2.11
CA HIS A 7 -6.46 9.04 2.07
C HIS A 7 -6.93 9.66 0.75
N LYS A 8 -7.23 10.97 0.75
CA LYS A 8 -7.67 11.67 -0.46
C LYS A 8 -6.64 11.58 -1.59
N GLN A 9 -5.35 11.58 -1.25
CA GLN A 9 -4.29 11.44 -2.24
C GLN A 9 -4.23 10.02 -2.83
N PHE A 10 -4.37 8.98 -2.00
CA PHE A 10 -4.48 7.59 -2.47
C PHE A 10 -5.58 7.45 -3.53
N ILE A 11 -6.77 8.01 -3.28
CA ILE A 11 -7.89 7.94 -4.24
C ILE A 11 -7.52 8.60 -5.57
N LYS A 12 -6.87 9.78 -5.52
CA LYS A 12 -6.41 10.49 -6.72
C LYS A 12 -5.35 9.70 -7.48
N ASP A 13 -4.39 9.10 -6.77
CA ASP A 13 -3.33 8.32 -7.39
C ASP A 13 -3.88 7.04 -8.01
N PHE A 14 -4.74 6.32 -7.27
CA PHE A 14 -5.37 5.09 -7.71
C PHE A 14 -6.17 5.27 -9.02
N ASN A 15 -6.83 6.42 -9.18
CA ASN A 15 -7.56 6.75 -10.42
C ASN A 15 -6.64 7.06 -11.61
N LYS A 16 -5.35 7.34 -11.39
CA LYS A 16 -4.38 7.72 -12.44
C LYS A 16 -3.47 6.58 -12.86
N ILE A 17 -3.24 5.61 -11.99
CA ILE A 17 -2.38 4.47 -12.30
C ILE A 17 -3.07 3.54 -13.30
N LYS A 18 -2.26 2.83 -14.08
CA LYS A 18 -2.70 1.64 -14.81
C LYS A 18 -2.29 0.42 -14.01
N ILE A 19 -3.26 -0.39 -13.61
CA ILE A 19 -3.06 -1.62 -12.88
C ILE A 19 -3.50 -2.80 -13.76
N THR A 20 -2.67 -3.84 -13.83
CA THR A 20 -3.05 -5.09 -14.50
C THR A 20 -3.94 -5.94 -13.59
N ASP A 21 -4.70 -6.89 -14.15
CA ASP A 21 -5.57 -7.76 -13.35
C ASP A 21 -4.79 -8.56 -12.31
N THR A 22 -3.60 -9.06 -12.67
CA THR A 22 -2.70 -9.76 -11.74
C THR A 22 -2.26 -8.87 -10.58
N GLN A 23 -1.90 -7.61 -10.85
CA GLN A 23 -1.56 -6.65 -9.80
C GLN A 23 -2.78 -6.30 -8.94
N PHE A 24 -3.96 -6.15 -9.55
CA PHE A 24 -5.18 -5.85 -8.82
C PHE A 24 -5.57 -7.00 -7.88
N GLN A 25 -5.46 -8.26 -8.32
CA GLN A 25 -5.63 -9.43 -7.47
C GLN A 25 -4.67 -9.45 -6.29
N LYS A 26 -3.37 -9.19 -6.53
CA LYS A 26 -2.37 -9.08 -5.46
C LYS A 26 -2.71 -7.95 -4.48
N PHE A 27 -3.08 -6.78 -4.99
CA PHE A 27 -3.50 -5.65 -4.17
C PHE A 27 -4.65 -6.03 -3.23
N ILE A 28 -5.73 -6.62 -3.75
CA ILE A 28 -6.87 -7.05 -2.93
C ILE A 28 -6.45 -8.10 -1.89
N ASN A 29 -5.64 -9.08 -2.28
CA ASN A 29 -5.14 -10.10 -1.36
C ASN A 29 -4.31 -9.50 -0.22
N TYR A 30 -3.37 -8.61 -0.53
CA TYR A 30 -2.49 -7.99 0.47
C TYR A 30 -3.27 -7.09 1.43
N ILE A 31 -4.23 -6.31 0.93
CA ILE A 31 -5.13 -5.54 1.79
C ILE A 31 -5.92 -6.48 2.73
N SER A 32 -6.43 -7.59 2.22
CA SER A 32 -7.14 -8.58 3.03
C SER A 32 -6.25 -9.16 4.15
N LEU A 33 -5.00 -9.51 3.84
CA LEU A 33 -4.04 -10.00 4.84
C LEU A 33 -3.82 -8.95 5.94
N LEU A 34 -3.53 -7.71 5.58
CA LEU A 34 -3.28 -6.63 6.53
C LEU A 34 -4.51 -6.35 7.42
N LEU A 35 -5.73 -6.32 6.85
CA LEU A 35 -6.97 -6.11 7.61
C LEU A 35 -7.23 -7.21 8.66
N ASN A 36 -6.70 -8.41 8.42
CA ASN A 36 -6.76 -9.56 9.30
C ASN A 36 -5.52 -9.74 10.19
N ASN A 37 -4.66 -8.71 10.28
CA ASN A 37 -3.40 -8.76 11.05
C ASN A 37 -2.47 -9.92 10.65
N LYS A 38 -2.50 -10.32 9.37
CA LYS A 38 -1.57 -11.29 8.81
C LYS A 38 -0.42 -10.56 8.12
N GLU A 39 0.75 -11.19 8.14
CA GLU A 39 1.92 -10.70 7.43
C GLU A 39 1.72 -10.81 5.91
N LEU A 40 2.33 -9.87 5.18
CA LEU A 40 2.41 -9.95 3.73
C LEU A 40 3.46 -10.99 3.32
N PRO A 41 3.29 -11.63 2.15
CA PRO A 41 4.28 -12.57 1.66
C PRO A 41 5.57 -11.82 1.29
N ALA A 42 6.71 -12.52 1.32
CA ALA A 42 8.04 -11.91 1.20
C ALA A 42 8.24 -11.11 -0.10
N GLU A 43 7.61 -11.53 -1.21
CA GLU A 43 7.65 -10.81 -2.48
C GLU A 43 7.02 -9.42 -2.46
N ALA A 44 6.15 -9.14 -1.47
CA ALA A 44 5.58 -7.82 -1.26
C ALA A 44 6.59 -6.84 -0.66
N ARG A 45 7.73 -7.31 -0.14
CA ARG A 45 8.81 -6.47 0.43
C ARG A 45 8.28 -5.41 1.39
N ASP A 46 7.38 -5.80 2.30
CA ASP A 46 6.81 -4.89 3.28
C ASP A 46 7.88 -4.41 4.27
N HIS A 47 8.07 -3.09 4.35
CA HIS A 47 9.02 -2.49 5.27
C HIS A 47 8.63 -1.06 5.65
N PHE A 48 9.22 -0.57 6.74
CA PHE A 48 9.10 0.84 7.12
C PHE A 48 9.90 1.72 6.17
N LEU A 49 9.31 2.85 5.81
CA LEU A 49 10.02 3.91 5.12
C LEU A 49 10.93 4.67 6.10
N THR A 50 11.80 5.51 5.56
CA THR A 50 12.76 6.32 6.34
C THR A 50 12.54 7.82 6.10
N GLY A 51 13.15 8.67 6.92
CA GLY A 51 13.06 10.12 6.79
C GLY A 51 11.68 10.66 7.16
N GLU A 52 11.14 11.57 6.35
CA GLU A 52 9.82 12.19 6.58
C GLU A 52 8.66 11.18 6.57
N TRP A 53 8.89 9.98 6.01
CA TRP A 53 7.92 8.90 5.94
C TRP A 53 8.14 7.80 6.98
N SER A 54 8.97 8.04 8.01
CA SER A 54 9.36 7.05 9.03
C SER A 54 8.20 6.37 9.78
N ASP A 55 7.06 7.04 9.89
CA ASP A 55 5.84 6.50 10.52
C ASP A 55 4.97 5.67 9.56
N THR A 56 5.42 5.48 8.32
CA THR A 56 4.69 4.78 7.27
C THR A 56 5.43 3.54 6.80
N ARG A 57 4.68 2.61 6.21
CA ARG A 57 5.20 1.40 5.59
C ARG A 57 4.89 1.42 4.11
N GLU A 58 5.69 0.71 3.33
CA GLU A 58 5.37 0.42 1.94
C GLU A 58 5.42 -1.06 1.63
N PHE A 59 4.61 -1.47 0.64
CA PHE A 59 4.72 -2.78 0.03
C PHE A 59 4.58 -2.69 -1.49
N HIS A 60 5.26 -3.60 -2.19
CA HIS A 60 5.16 -3.80 -3.62
C HIS A 60 3.96 -4.67 -3.98
N VAL A 61 3.09 -4.15 -4.84
CA VAL A 61 2.01 -4.94 -5.46
C VAL A 61 2.59 -5.81 -6.59
N GLY A 62 3.56 -5.29 -7.33
CA GLY A 62 4.28 -6.00 -8.38
C GLY A 62 4.89 -5.07 -9.42
N GLY A 63 6.06 -5.44 -9.94
CA GLY A 63 6.88 -4.53 -10.74
C GLY A 63 7.31 -3.34 -9.90
N ASP A 64 7.18 -2.14 -10.47
CA ASP A 64 7.48 -0.88 -9.78
C ASP A 64 6.26 -0.28 -9.03
N LEU A 65 5.10 -0.95 -9.04
CA LEU A 65 3.89 -0.44 -8.37
C LEU A 65 3.93 -0.77 -6.87
N LEU A 66 3.87 0.26 -6.04
CA LEU A 66 3.91 0.15 -4.58
C LEU A 66 2.78 0.94 -3.91
N VAL A 67 2.47 0.58 -2.67
CA VAL A 67 1.46 1.22 -1.82
C VAL A 67 2.12 1.68 -0.53
N ILE A 68 1.93 2.95 -0.19
CA ILE A 68 2.33 3.51 1.11
C ILE A 68 1.12 3.50 2.03
N TYR A 69 1.28 2.97 3.24
CA TYR A 69 0.20 2.82 4.20
C TYR A 69 0.65 3.07 5.64
N ILE A 70 -0.33 3.32 6.50
CA ILE A 70 -0.19 3.33 7.96
C ILE A 70 -1.11 2.26 8.51
N LYS A 71 -0.62 1.51 9.50
CA LYS A 71 -1.40 0.52 10.23
C LYS A 71 -1.36 0.86 11.71
N THR A 72 -2.54 1.02 12.31
CA THR A 72 -2.73 1.22 13.74
C THR A 72 -3.45 0.01 14.34
N ASP A 73 -3.78 0.06 15.63
CA ASP A 73 -4.57 -0.99 16.29
C ASP A 73 -6.01 -1.10 15.74
N LYS A 74 -6.51 -0.04 15.10
CA LYS A 74 -7.91 0.06 14.64
C LYS A 74 -8.06 0.20 13.14
N ASP A 75 -7.09 0.83 12.48
CA ASP A 75 -7.21 1.25 11.09
C ASP A 75 -6.06 0.71 10.22
N LEU A 76 -6.41 0.39 8.98
CA LEU A 76 -5.47 0.29 7.87
C LEU A 76 -5.73 1.48 6.94
N ILE A 77 -4.79 2.41 6.85
CA ILE A 77 -4.95 3.66 6.12
C ILE A 77 -4.03 3.64 4.89
N LEU A 78 -4.62 3.62 3.70
CA LEU A 78 -3.89 3.69 2.44
C LEU A 78 -3.60 5.16 2.10
N ILE A 79 -2.32 5.52 1.99
CA ILE A 79 -1.87 6.92 1.90
C ILE A 79 -1.56 7.33 0.46
N ARG A 80 -0.79 6.51 -0.26
CA ARG A 80 -0.39 6.70 -1.67
C ARG A 80 -0.31 5.36 -2.40
N ILE A 81 -0.41 5.38 -3.73
CA ILE A 81 -0.10 4.25 -4.61
C ILE A 81 0.53 4.78 -5.88
N GLY A 82 1.51 4.09 -6.45
CA GLY A 82 2.21 4.58 -7.65
C GLY A 82 3.53 3.87 -7.88
N THR A 83 4.26 4.34 -8.88
CA THR A 83 5.65 3.93 -9.12
C THR A 83 6.60 4.62 -8.15
N HIS A 84 7.83 4.11 -7.96
CA HIS A 84 8.85 4.79 -7.15
C HIS A 84 9.01 6.27 -7.57
N SER A 85 9.11 6.51 -8.88
CA SER A 85 9.26 7.85 -9.45
C SER A 85 8.07 8.79 -9.25
N GLN A 86 6.88 8.25 -9.00
CA GLN A 86 5.68 9.04 -8.70
C GLN A 86 5.57 9.39 -7.22
N LEU A 87 6.23 8.63 -6.35
CA LEU A 87 6.05 8.70 -4.90
C LEU A 87 7.22 9.35 -4.17
N PHE A 88 8.46 9.17 -4.63
CA PHE A 88 9.69 9.59 -3.94
C PHE A 88 10.58 10.52 -4.77
N LYS A 89 9.96 11.36 -5.60
CA LYS A 89 10.69 12.36 -6.39
C LYS A 89 11.20 13.52 -5.55
#